data_AF-A0A6C0JE57-F1
#
_entry.id   AF-A0A6C0JE57-F1
#
_cell.length_a   1.000
_cell.length_b   1.000
_cell.length_c   1.000
_cell.angle_alpha   90.00
_cell.angle_beta   90.00
_cell.angle_gamma   90.00
#
_symmetry.space_group_name_H-M   'P 1'
#
loop_
_entity.id
_entity.type
_entity.pdbx_description
1 polymer ?
#
loop_
_entity_poly.entity_id
_entity_poly.type
_entity_poly.pdbx_seq_one_letter_code
_entity_poly.pdbx_strand_id
1 'polypeptide(L)'
;MSNVQLKFIYTCTIMKTIGEKLTDRLAVGMERYGHGVIVNSDTREWGTPANSWMQMAEEEFLDGIIYMAADYIRQGRETEAQMSNLEREYNSETTSDDNGLIMYVVNNFNDMESLKHKKMLNALFYAMLC
;
A
#
# COMPACT_ATOMS: atom_id res chain seq x y z
N MET A 1 -32.14 24.15 -4.90
CA MET A 1 -31.27 23.00 -5.26
C MET A 1 -31.82 21.76 -4.59
N SER A 2 -31.89 20.63 -5.28
CA SER A 2 -32.44 19.39 -4.71
C SER A 2 -31.45 18.76 -3.70
N ASN A 3 -31.98 18.05 -2.69
CA ASN A 3 -31.18 17.27 -1.74
C ASN A 3 -30.22 16.27 -2.43
N VAL A 4 -30.54 15.85 -3.65
CA VAL A 4 -29.71 14.99 -4.49
C VAL A 4 -28.47 15.73 -4.97
N GLN A 5 -28.59 16.99 -5.42
CA GLN A 5 -27.43 17.81 -5.80
C GLN A 5 -26.56 18.14 -4.58
N LEU A 6 -27.15 18.40 -3.41
CA LEU A 6 -26.37 18.58 -2.18
C LEU A 6 -25.62 17.29 -1.81
N LYS A 7 -26.27 16.12 -1.88
CA LYS A 7 -25.61 14.82 -1.64
C LYS A 7 -24.49 14.56 -2.64
N PHE A 8 -24.67 14.93 -3.91
CA PHE A 8 -23.66 14.80 -4.97
C PHE A 8 -22.47 15.77 -4.75
N ILE A 9 -22.74 16.98 -4.27
CA ILE A 9 -21.71 17.98 -3.90
C ILE A 9 -20.95 17.53 -2.64
N TYR A 10 -21.61 16.94 -1.64
CA TYR A 10 -20.96 16.41 -0.43
C TYR A 10 -20.20 15.10 -0.67
N THR A 11 -20.66 14.22 -1.57
CA THR A 11 -19.94 13.00 -1.97
C THR A 11 -18.79 13.27 -2.93
N CYS A 12 -18.75 14.45 -3.56
CA CYS A 12 -17.53 15.05 -4.09
C CYS A 12 -16.67 15.61 -2.92
N THR A 13 -16.49 14.79 -1.88
CA THR A 13 -15.52 15.04 -0.81
C THR A 13 -14.17 15.22 -1.48
N ILE A 14 -13.56 16.38 -1.27
CA ILE A 14 -12.36 16.86 -1.97
C ILE A 14 -11.29 15.78 -1.96
N MET A 15 -11.06 15.16 -3.12
CA MET A 15 -9.98 14.20 -3.29
C MET A 15 -8.68 14.94 -3.09
N LYS A 16 -7.95 14.62 -2.03
CA LYS A 16 -6.65 15.24 -1.76
C LYS A 16 -5.72 15.02 -2.96
N THR A 17 -5.12 16.11 -3.41
CA THR A 17 -3.98 16.11 -4.33
C THR A 17 -2.82 15.31 -3.73
N ILE A 18 -1.87 14.89 -4.56
CA ILE A 18 -0.66 14.22 -4.07
C ILE A 18 0.12 15.13 -3.12
N GLY A 19 0.21 16.44 -3.40
CA GLY A 19 0.89 17.40 -2.53
C GLY A 19 0.27 17.50 -1.13
N GLU A 20 -1.06 17.48 -1.03
CA GLU A 20 -1.76 17.46 0.26
C GLU A 20 -1.50 16.17 1.03
N LYS A 21 -1.57 15.01 0.35
CA LYS A 21 -1.26 13.71 0.98
C LYS A 21 0.18 13.64 1.49
N LEU A 22 1.13 14.22 0.76
CA LEU A 22 2.53 14.33 1.18
C LEU A 22 2.67 15.23 2.42
N THR A 23 1.97 16.37 2.43
CA THR A 23 1.96 17.29 3.57
C THR A 23 1.41 16.61 4.82
N ASP A 24 0.29 15.89 4.70
CA ASP A 24 -0.26 15.10 5.80
C ASP A 24 0.76 14.08 6.32
N ARG A 25 1.45 13.38 5.41
CA ARG A 25 2.41 12.34 5.78
C ARG A 25 3.64 12.91 6.49
N LEU A 26 4.12 14.08 6.07
CA LEU A 26 5.22 14.80 6.73
C LEU A 26 4.84 15.30 8.12
N ALA A 27 3.58 15.69 8.33
CA ALA A 27 3.08 16.12 9.63
C ALA A 27 3.09 15.00 10.69
N VAL A 28 2.97 13.73 10.28
CA VAL A 28 3.05 12.58 11.19
C VAL A 28 4.38 12.55 11.95
N GLY A 29 5.49 12.92 11.31
CA GLY A 29 6.79 12.98 11.97
C GLY A 29 6.82 14.03 13.09
N MET A 30 6.25 15.20 12.81
CA MET A 30 6.13 16.28 13.79
C MET A 30 5.29 15.86 15.00
N GLU A 31 4.17 15.19 14.76
CA GLU A 31 3.27 14.71 15.84
C GLU A 31 3.92 13.60 16.67
N ARG A 32 4.58 12.63 16.03
CA ARG A 32 5.12 11.44 16.73
C ARG A 32 6.46 11.70 17.39
N TYR A 33 7.32 12.51 16.79
CA TYR A 33 8.74 12.64 17.18
C TYR A 33 9.14 14.08 17.51
N GLY A 34 8.25 15.06 17.35
CA GLY A 34 8.54 16.48 17.64
C GLY A 34 9.40 17.17 16.57
N HIS A 35 9.71 16.49 15.46
CA HIS A 35 10.44 17.03 14.32
C HIS A 35 10.02 16.36 13.00
N GLY A 36 10.24 17.04 11.88
CA GLY A 36 10.06 16.45 10.53
C GLY A 36 11.25 15.58 10.11
N VAL A 37 11.28 15.20 8.82
CA VAL A 37 12.44 14.53 8.22
C VAL A 37 13.65 15.48 8.23
N ILE A 38 14.75 15.04 8.83
CA ILE A 38 16.02 15.78 8.86
C ILE A 38 16.97 15.08 7.90
N VAL A 39 17.26 15.70 6.76
CA VAL A 39 17.99 15.06 5.64
C VAL A 39 19.38 14.53 6.02
N ASN A 40 20.03 15.11 7.03
CA ASN A 40 21.35 14.70 7.49
C ASN A 40 21.32 13.70 8.67
N SER A 41 20.14 13.24 9.10
CA SER A 41 20.04 12.25 10.17
C SER A 41 20.64 10.91 9.76
N ASP A 42 21.14 10.18 10.75
CA ASP A 42 21.60 8.81 10.58
C ASP A 42 20.40 7.86 10.52
N THR A 43 20.14 7.31 9.35
CA THR A 43 18.98 6.43 9.12
C THR A 43 19.05 5.11 9.89
N ARG A 44 20.22 4.73 10.42
CA ARG A 44 20.39 3.53 11.27
C ARG A 44 19.67 3.64 12.60
N GLU A 45 19.44 4.86 13.08
CA GLU A 45 18.66 5.12 14.31
C GLU A 45 17.19 4.68 14.16
N TRP A 46 16.74 4.46 12.93
CA TRP A 46 15.37 4.14 12.58
C TRP A 46 15.20 2.72 12.01
N GLY A 47 16.25 1.89 12.07
CA GLY A 47 16.17 0.45 11.75
C GLY A 47 16.86 0.02 10.46
N THR A 48 17.35 0.95 9.63
CA THR A 48 18.04 0.58 8.38
C THR A 48 19.45 0.01 8.64
N PRO A 49 19.92 -0.96 7.83
CA PRO A 49 21.27 -1.55 7.99
C PRO A 49 22.41 -0.57 7.72
N ALA A 50 22.20 0.43 6.85
CA ALA A 50 23.19 1.45 6.52
C ALA A 50 22.59 2.86 6.62
N ASN A 51 23.44 3.87 6.78
CA ASN A 51 23.00 5.26 6.74
C ASN A 51 22.65 5.67 5.30
N SER A 52 21.48 5.27 4.80
CA SER A 52 20.99 5.51 3.45
C SER A 52 19.47 5.72 3.42
N TRP A 53 19.04 6.92 3.02
CA TRP A 53 17.64 7.20 2.71
C TRP A 53 17.09 6.31 1.59
N MET A 54 17.95 5.83 0.68
CA MET A 54 17.53 4.93 -0.39
C MET A 54 17.16 3.55 0.15
N GLN A 55 17.92 3.01 1.11
CA GLN A 55 17.58 1.72 1.72
C GLN A 55 16.30 1.83 2.56
N MET A 56 16.08 2.94 3.24
CA MET A 56 14.81 3.20 3.93
C MET A 56 13.64 3.21 2.95
N ALA A 57 13.79 3.87 1.80
CA ALA A 57 12.77 3.89 0.76
C ALA A 57 12.54 2.48 0.16
N GLU A 58 13.60 1.70 -0.01
CA GLU A 58 13.53 0.32 -0.49
C GLU A 58 12.70 -0.57 0.45
N GLU A 59 12.96 -0.51 1.76
CA GLU A 59 12.18 -1.21 2.79
C GLU A 59 10.69 -0.81 2.74
N GLU A 60 10.39 0.49 2.63
CA GLU A 60 9.02 1.00 2.54
C GLU A 60 8.31 0.61 1.22
N PHE A 61 9.06 0.46 0.12
CA PHE A 61 8.50 -0.04 -1.14
C PHE A 61 8.21 -1.53 -1.09
N LEU A 62 9.06 -2.33 -0.43
CA LEU A 62 8.82 -3.74 -0.16
C LEU A 62 7.58 -3.92 0.72
N ASP A 63 7.46 -3.12 1.78
CA ASP A 63 6.25 -3.06 2.61
C ASP A 63 5.03 -2.66 1.78
N GLY A 64 5.18 -1.68 0.88
CA GLY A 64 4.14 -1.29 -0.07
C GLY A 64 3.67 -2.45 -0.96
N ILE A 65 4.57 -3.29 -1.45
CA ILE A 65 4.24 -4.50 -2.24
C ILE A 65 3.41 -5.48 -1.39
N ILE A 66 3.86 -5.74 -0.15
CA ILE A 66 3.15 -6.60 0.81
C ILE A 66 1.74 -6.04 1.09
N TYR A 67 1.63 -4.74 1.34
CA TYR A 67 0.36 -4.10 1.66
C TYR A 67 -0.61 -4.11 0.47
N MET A 68 -0.12 -3.96 -0.76
CA MET A 68 -0.97 -4.06 -1.95
C MET A 68 -1.49 -5.48 -2.17
N ALA A 69 -0.67 -6.50 -1.93
CA ALA A 69 -1.12 -7.89 -1.97
C ALA A 69 -2.14 -8.18 -0.86
N ALA A 70 -1.88 -7.74 0.37
CA ALA A 70 -2.79 -7.90 1.50
C ALA A 70 -4.13 -7.17 1.27
N ASP A 71 -4.10 -5.94 0.72
CA ASP A 71 -5.31 -5.18 0.39
C ASP A 71 -6.13 -5.87 -0.70
N TYR A 72 -5.47 -6.42 -1.72
CA TYR A 72 -6.11 -7.21 -2.77
C TYR A 72 -6.84 -8.44 -2.20
N ILE A 73 -6.17 -9.21 -1.34
CA ILE A 73 -6.75 -10.38 -0.66
C ILE A 73 -7.97 -9.95 0.17
N ARG A 74 -7.80 -8.92 1.00
CA ARG A 74 -8.85 -8.41 1.89
C ARG A 74 -10.07 -7.92 1.11
N GLN A 75 -9.86 -7.18 0.02
CA GLN A 75 -10.97 -6.74 -0.84
C GLN A 75 -11.71 -7.92 -1.47
N GLY A 76 -10.99 -8.97 -1.89
CA GLY A 76 -11.61 -10.22 -2.36
C GLY A 76 -12.53 -10.85 -1.30
N ARG A 77 -12.08 -10.91 -0.05
CA ARG A 77 -12.85 -11.40 1.11
C ARG A 77 -14.10 -10.56 1.42
N GLU A 78 -14.10 -9.28 1.05
CA GLU A 78 -15.26 -8.39 1.21
C GLU A 78 -16.30 -8.52 0.08
N THR A 79 -16.00 -9.24 -1.02
CA THR A 79 -16.95 -9.47 -2.13
C THR A 79 -17.96 -10.58 -1.82
N GLU A 80 -19.01 -10.73 -2.65
CA GLU A 80 -19.94 -11.86 -2.55
C GLU A 80 -19.25 -13.23 -2.68
N ALA A 81 -18.13 -13.29 -3.41
CA ALA A 81 -17.33 -14.49 -3.55
C ALA A 81 -16.50 -14.83 -2.29
N GLN A 82 -16.39 -13.88 -1.35
CA GLN A 82 -15.67 -13.99 -0.07
C GLN A 82 -14.19 -14.42 -0.21
N MET A 83 -13.60 -14.26 -1.39
CA MET A 83 -12.20 -14.54 -1.67
C MET A 83 -11.78 -13.91 -2.99
N SER A 84 -10.50 -13.59 -3.11
CA SER A 84 -9.91 -13.16 -4.40
C SER A 84 -9.68 -14.36 -5.34
N ASN A 85 -9.49 -14.12 -6.64
CA ASN A 85 -9.24 -15.20 -7.60
C ASN A 85 -7.93 -15.95 -7.29
N LEU A 86 -6.85 -15.22 -7.05
CA LEU A 86 -5.55 -15.82 -6.73
C LEU A 86 -5.57 -16.56 -5.38
N GLU A 87 -6.34 -16.09 -4.40
CA GLU A 87 -6.54 -16.81 -3.13
C GLU A 87 -7.28 -18.13 -3.34
N ARG A 88 -8.29 -18.15 -4.22
CA ARG A 88 -8.99 -19.39 -4.59
C ARG A 88 -8.07 -20.39 -5.28
N GLU A 89 -7.17 -19.91 -6.13
CA GLU A 89 -6.19 -20.75 -6.85
C GLU A 89 -5.11 -21.31 -5.93
N TYR A 90 -4.64 -20.53 -4.96
CA TYR A 90 -3.57 -20.93 -4.04
C TYR A 90 -3.92 -22.19 -3.25
N ASN A 91 -5.20 -22.38 -2.91
CA ASN A 91 -5.77 -23.62 -2.34
C ASN A 91 -4.89 -24.28 -1.26
N SER A 92 -4.43 -23.49 -0.28
CA SER A 92 -3.64 -24.01 0.85
C SER A 92 -4.51 -24.24 2.07
N GLU A 93 -4.07 -25.16 2.94
CA GLU A 93 -4.60 -25.29 4.29
C GLU A 93 -4.45 -23.96 5.05
N THR A 94 -5.34 -23.73 6.03
CA THR A 94 -5.34 -22.52 6.84
C THR A 94 -4.08 -22.48 7.71
N THR A 95 -3.15 -21.59 7.38
CA THR A 95 -1.94 -21.32 8.17
C THR A 95 -2.21 -20.28 9.26
N SER A 96 -1.27 -20.12 10.20
CA SER A 96 -1.36 -19.11 11.27
C SER A 96 -1.25 -17.67 10.76
N ASP A 97 -0.73 -17.47 9.56
CA ASP A 97 -0.58 -16.19 8.88
C ASP A 97 -0.84 -16.33 7.36
N ASP A 98 -0.95 -15.19 6.67
CA ASP A 98 -1.20 -15.12 5.22
C ASP A 98 0.11 -14.99 4.39
N ASN A 99 1.31 -15.19 4.97
CA ASN A 99 2.58 -14.88 4.28
C ASN A 99 2.77 -15.69 2.98
N GLY A 100 2.46 -16.99 3.02
CA GLY A 100 2.53 -17.85 1.84
C GLY A 100 1.56 -17.40 0.73
N LEU A 101 0.34 -17.02 1.11
CA LEU A 101 -0.66 -16.48 0.19
C LEU A 101 -0.23 -15.13 -0.39
N ILE A 102 0.32 -14.22 0.42
CA ILE A 102 0.87 -12.94 -0.03
C ILE A 102 1.95 -13.17 -1.08
N MET A 103 2.90 -14.08 -0.82
CA MET A 103 3.96 -14.39 -1.79
C MET A 103 3.40 -15.01 -3.07
N TYR A 104 2.41 -15.89 -2.98
CA TYR A 104 1.74 -16.42 -4.16
C TYR A 104 1.08 -15.32 -4.99
N VAL A 105 0.35 -14.41 -4.34
CA VAL A 105 -0.30 -13.27 -4.99
C VAL A 105 0.69 -12.33 -5.67
N VAL A 106 1.79 -11.99 -4.98
CA VAL A 106 2.89 -11.17 -5.52
C VAL A 106 3.50 -11.82 -6.75
N ASN A 107 3.80 -13.12 -6.70
CA ASN A 107 4.42 -13.84 -7.82
C ASN A 107 3.50 -13.99 -9.04
N ASN A 108 2.18 -13.92 -8.83
CA ASN A 108 1.17 -14.08 -9.89
C ASN A 108 0.35 -12.79 -10.13
N PHE A 109 0.89 -11.62 -9.76
CA PHE A 109 0.14 -10.35 -9.77
C PHE A 109 -0.43 -9.95 -11.14
N ASN A 110 0.15 -10.48 -12.23
CA ASN A 110 -0.33 -10.26 -13.60
C ASN A 110 -1.75 -10.81 -13.83
N ASP A 111 -2.20 -11.77 -13.03
CA ASP A 111 -3.50 -12.41 -13.15
C ASP A 111 -4.57 -11.81 -12.22
N MET A 112 -4.20 -10.80 -11.41
CA MET A 112 -5.17 -10.06 -10.58
C MET A 112 -6.33 -9.51 -11.41
N GLU A 113 -7.56 -9.74 -10.95
CA GLU A 113 -8.78 -9.14 -11.49
C GLU A 113 -8.83 -7.63 -11.23
N SER A 114 -8.21 -7.17 -10.13
CA SER A 114 -8.18 -5.76 -9.78
C SER A 114 -7.09 -5.01 -10.55
N LEU A 115 -7.49 -4.26 -11.58
CA LEU A 115 -6.57 -3.44 -12.39
C LEU A 115 -5.80 -2.41 -11.55
N LYS A 116 -6.40 -1.91 -10.46
CA LYS A 116 -5.75 -0.94 -9.57
C LYS A 116 -4.55 -1.56 -8.85
N HIS A 117 -4.72 -2.72 -8.20
CA HIS A 117 -3.63 -3.41 -7.51
C HIS A 117 -2.54 -3.83 -8.50
N LYS A 118 -2.92 -4.40 -9.64
CA LYS A 118 -1.99 -4.79 -10.70
C LYS A 118 -1.09 -3.65 -11.16
N LYS A 119 -1.69 -2.48 -11.47
CA LYS A 119 -0.92 -1.30 -11.89
C LYS A 119 0.01 -0.79 -10.79
N MET A 120 -0.42 -0.87 -9.53
CA MET A 120 0.37 -0.35 -8.42
C MET A 120 1.53 -1.26 -8.07
N LEU A 121 1.31 -2.58 -8.02
CA LEU A 121 2.40 -3.55 -7.88
C LEU A 121 3.40 -3.45 -9.02
N ASN A 122 2.93 -3.31 -10.26
CA ASN A 122 3.82 -3.10 -11.40
C ASN A 122 4.70 -1.86 -11.21
N ALA A 123 4.12 -0.72 -10.79
CA ALA A 123 4.89 0.51 -10.54
C ALA A 123 5.95 0.34 -9.44
N LEU A 124 5.60 -0.36 -8.34
CA LEU A 124 6.54 -0.65 -7.25
C LEU A 124 7.65 -1.61 -7.71
N PHE A 125 7.34 -2.66 -8.48
CA PHE A 125 8.37 -3.54 -9.03
C PHE A 125 9.32 -2.80 -9.97
N TYR A 126 8.81 -1.92 -10.84
CA TYR A 126 9.68 -1.09 -11.67
C TYR A 126 10.59 -0.18 -10.85
N ALA A 127 10.10 0.39 -9.74
CA ALA A 127 10.91 1.21 -8.85
C ALA A 127 12.05 0.43 -8.17
N MET A 128 11.90 -0.89 -8.01
CA MET A 128 12.87 -1.77 -7.33
C MET A 128 13.89 -2.43 -8.27
N LEU A 129 13.64 -2.42 -9.59
CA LEU A 129 14.50 -3.07 -10.58
C LEU A 129 15.48 -2.09 -11.29
N CYS A 130 15.48 -0.82 -10.89
CA CYS A 130 16.29 0.25 -11.47
C CYS A 130 17.35 0.74 -10.47
#